data_AF-A0A3S4XZ54-F1
#
_entry.id   AF-A0A3S4XZ54-F1
#
_cell.length_a   1.000
_cell.length_b   1.000
_cell.length_c   1.000
_cell.angle_alpha   90.00
_cell.angle_beta   90.00
_cell.angle_gamma   90.00
#
_symmetry.space_group_name_H-M   'P 1'
#
loop_
_entity.id
_entity.type
_entity.pdbx_description
1 polymer ?
#
loop_
_entity_poly.entity_id
_entity_poly.type
_entity_poly.pdbx_seq_one_letter_code
_entity_poly.pdbx_strand_id
1 'polypeptide(L)'
;MENVTITAINGADAVFYDADNNNTRSGINISNSTLKADEVLFGMVTSADQNTEGRFRVNINNSIFDAPRIIRAETDIVDSFSITENITFTASNSKLTGLINVEDNKSQLNVTLTNSTWTIKPYFYEDEEEESELHSSSVTNLALNNSVINLEQTDDFQTLTIKGNLTGSGTFNLNTNIAENKGDKIIVQGTAEGNHTLGVKDHGVAIANKKLTLVETNGGNAAFSLTNPNKRVDLGAYQYFLTKEGNNWVLANSQSAVTPPTTPDESKTPTNPSVQPERPSIPTMPVAPIIPIQPNNPTLPQTALLSNKANAQVSLRQAQLLLVENELSGIHQRLGEVKMAKKAMCGYAM
;
A
#
# COMPACT_ATOMS: atom_id res chain seq x y z
N MET A 1 -17.34 -3.62 29.83
CA MET A 1 -17.44 -2.16 29.93
C MET A 1 -18.39 -1.69 28.85
N GLU A 2 -19.33 -0.82 29.18
CA GLU A 2 -20.34 -0.33 28.25
C GLU A 2 -20.63 1.14 28.52
N ASN A 3 -20.64 1.98 27.47
CA ASN A 3 -20.85 3.42 27.58
C ASN A 3 -19.83 4.11 28.51
N VAL A 4 -18.58 3.66 28.49
CA VAL A 4 -17.52 4.15 29.36
C VAL A 4 -16.55 5.04 28.58
N THR A 5 -16.03 6.09 29.23
CA THR A 5 -14.82 6.78 28.78
C THR A 5 -13.71 6.55 29.80
N ILE A 6 -12.59 5.99 29.36
CA ILE A 6 -11.35 5.87 30.14
C ILE A 6 -10.26 6.69 29.45
N THR A 7 -9.49 7.41 30.25
CA THR A 7 -8.31 8.14 29.78
C THR A 7 -7.21 7.91 30.80
N ALA A 8 -6.19 7.15 30.41
CA ALA A 8 -4.98 6.96 31.21
C ALA A 8 -3.94 7.98 30.76
N ILE A 9 -3.38 8.71 31.72
CA ILE A 9 -2.47 9.84 31.47
C ILE A 9 -1.17 9.66 32.25
N ASN A 10 -0.13 10.39 31.87
CA ASN A 10 1.18 10.40 32.55
C ASN A 10 1.83 9.01 32.61
N GLY A 11 1.83 8.28 31.48
CA GLY A 11 2.45 6.95 31.37
C GLY A 11 1.71 5.82 32.09
N ALA A 12 0.45 6.05 32.50
CA ALA A 12 -0.38 4.98 33.03
C ALA A 12 -0.99 4.14 31.91
N ASP A 13 -1.04 2.83 32.11
CA ASP A 13 -1.84 1.95 31.26
C ASP A 13 -3.32 2.02 31.63
N ALA A 14 -4.21 1.85 30.64
CA ALA A 14 -5.65 1.96 30.86
C ALA A 14 -6.25 0.71 31.52
N VAL A 15 -5.80 -0.48 31.13
CA VAL A 15 -6.32 -1.77 31.61
C VAL A 15 -5.15 -2.73 31.78
N PHE A 16 -5.09 -3.41 32.92
CA PHE A 16 -4.15 -4.50 33.15
C PHE A 16 -4.85 -5.85 33.06
N TYR A 17 -4.17 -6.85 32.51
CA TYR A 17 -4.57 -8.26 32.61
C TYR A 17 -3.44 -9.11 33.17
N ASP A 18 -3.84 -10.19 33.84
CA ASP A 18 -2.93 -11.17 34.42
C ASP A 18 -2.77 -12.37 33.48
N ALA A 19 -1.52 -12.74 33.23
CA ALA A 19 -1.14 -13.87 32.40
C ALA A 19 -1.10 -15.22 33.15
N ASP A 20 -1.46 -15.31 34.43
CA ASP A 20 -1.44 -16.57 35.22
C ASP A 20 -2.15 -17.75 34.50
N ASN A 21 -1.48 -18.90 34.51
CA ASN A 21 -1.93 -20.20 33.98
C ASN A 21 -3.34 -20.62 34.43
N ASN A 22 -3.74 -20.28 35.65
CA ASN A 22 -5.06 -20.63 36.17
C ASN A 22 -6.17 -19.83 35.50
N ASN A 23 -5.82 -18.71 34.85
CA ASN A 23 -6.77 -17.78 34.26
C ASN A 23 -7.08 -18.14 32.79
N THR A 24 -7.79 -19.25 32.60
CA THR A 24 -8.15 -19.74 31.27
C THR A 24 -9.27 -18.96 30.57
N ARG A 25 -9.90 -18.00 31.26
CA ARG A 25 -11.08 -17.26 30.76
C ARG A 25 -10.90 -15.73 30.79
N SER A 26 -9.69 -15.27 31.06
CA SER A 26 -9.34 -13.86 31.09
C SER A 26 -9.79 -13.15 29.81
N GLY A 27 -10.53 -12.05 29.96
CA GLY A 27 -11.00 -11.30 28.81
C GLY A 27 -11.92 -10.15 29.17
N ILE A 28 -12.08 -9.24 28.23
CA ILE A 28 -12.85 -8.02 28.39
C ILE A 28 -13.73 -7.78 27.17
N ASN A 29 -14.99 -7.44 27.42
CA ASN A 29 -15.94 -6.99 26.40
C ASN A 29 -16.16 -5.49 26.56
N ILE A 30 -15.98 -4.73 25.49
CA ILE A 30 -16.04 -3.27 25.48
C ILE A 30 -17.02 -2.84 24.39
N SER A 31 -18.12 -2.18 24.77
CA SER A 31 -19.13 -1.68 23.85
C SER A 31 -19.37 -0.19 24.02
N ASN A 32 -19.63 0.52 22.93
CA ASN A 32 -20.06 1.94 22.96
C ASN A 32 -19.14 2.83 23.81
N SER A 33 -17.83 2.55 23.83
CA SER A 33 -16.90 3.15 24.78
C SER A 33 -15.75 3.85 24.07
N THR A 34 -15.08 4.76 24.78
CA THR A 34 -13.84 5.41 24.33
C THR A 34 -12.75 5.14 25.33
N LEU A 35 -11.65 4.53 24.89
CA LEU A 35 -10.48 4.28 25.73
C LEU A 35 -9.28 5.01 25.12
N LYS A 36 -8.56 5.76 25.94
CA LYS A 36 -7.33 6.46 25.56
C LYS A 36 -6.23 6.21 26.56
N ALA A 37 -4.99 6.15 26.08
CA ALA A 37 -3.80 6.11 26.92
C ALA A 37 -2.67 6.94 26.28
N ASP A 38 -1.86 7.58 27.13
CA ASP A 38 -0.66 8.27 26.68
C ASP A 38 0.45 7.30 26.25
N GLU A 39 0.41 6.03 26.67
CA GLU A 39 1.43 5.02 26.36
C GLU A 39 0.82 3.69 25.89
N VAL A 40 0.30 2.84 26.79
CA VAL A 40 -0.30 1.54 26.46
C VAL A 40 -1.75 1.44 26.92
N LEU A 41 -2.65 0.88 26.09
CA LEU A 41 -4.04 0.61 26.53
C LEU A 41 -4.16 -0.65 27.38
N PHE A 42 -3.58 -1.76 26.92
CA PHE A 42 -3.61 -3.04 27.62
C PHE A 42 -2.21 -3.44 28.04
N GLY A 43 -1.92 -3.24 29.32
CA GLY A 43 -0.69 -3.70 29.96
C GLY A 43 -0.84 -5.12 30.50
N MET A 44 0.24 -5.88 30.47
CA MET A 44 0.32 -7.16 31.16
C MET A 44 0.90 -6.95 32.56
N VAL A 45 0.30 -7.59 33.56
CA VAL A 45 0.94 -7.79 34.88
C VAL A 45 1.21 -9.26 35.06
N THR A 46 2.38 -9.59 35.62
CA THR A 46 2.79 -10.98 35.78
C THR A 46 3.44 -11.26 37.12
N SER A 47 3.28 -12.50 37.56
CA SER A 47 4.14 -13.17 38.52
C SER A 47 4.25 -14.63 38.07
N ALA A 48 5.46 -15.19 37.99
CA ALA A 48 5.64 -16.58 37.58
C ALA A 48 6.41 -17.38 38.63
N ASP A 49 5.80 -18.45 39.12
CA ASP A 49 6.42 -19.53 39.88
C ASP A 49 6.54 -20.83 39.06
N GLN A 50 6.05 -20.79 37.81
CA GLN A 50 6.14 -21.84 36.80
C GLN A 50 6.01 -21.25 35.38
N ASN A 51 6.43 -22.00 34.37
CA ASN A 51 6.22 -21.61 32.97
C ASN A 51 4.72 -21.40 32.69
N THR A 52 4.40 -20.30 32.02
CA THR A 52 3.03 -19.81 31.91
C THR A 52 2.63 -19.51 30.47
N GLU A 53 1.43 -19.96 30.09
CA GLU A 53 0.77 -19.55 28.85
C GLU A 53 -0.45 -18.68 29.18
N GLY A 54 -0.21 -17.37 29.20
CA GLY A 54 -1.24 -16.38 29.43
C GLY A 54 -2.25 -16.34 28.29
N ARG A 55 -3.53 -16.26 28.63
CA ARG A 55 -4.62 -16.18 27.65
C ARG A 55 -5.49 -14.99 27.94
N PHE A 56 -5.60 -14.09 26.96
CA PHE A 56 -6.43 -12.91 27.09
C PHE A 56 -7.28 -12.67 25.84
N ARG A 57 -8.54 -12.29 26.06
CA ARG A 57 -9.47 -11.97 24.97
C ARG A 57 -9.97 -10.55 25.08
N VAL A 58 -9.77 -9.76 24.03
CA VAL A 58 -10.32 -8.42 23.91
C VAL A 58 -11.40 -8.43 22.85
N ASN A 59 -12.64 -8.14 23.23
CA ASN A 59 -13.76 -7.99 22.31
C ASN A 59 -14.27 -6.55 22.34
N ILE A 60 -14.30 -5.91 21.19
CA ILE A 60 -14.62 -4.50 21.05
C ILE A 60 -15.77 -4.36 20.06
N ASN A 61 -16.78 -3.58 20.42
CA ASN A 61 -17.88 -3.26 19.54
C ASN A 61 -18.23 -1.77 19.62
N ASN A 62 -18.40 -1.11 18.48
CA ASN A 62 -18.80 0.29 18.39
C ASN A 62 -18.02 1.22 19.34
N SER A 63 -16.70 1.05 19.40
CA SER A 63 -15.84 1.76 20.36
C SER A 63 -14.65 2.41 19.69
N ILE A 64 -14.01 3.36 20.38
CA ILE A 64 -12.85 4.12 19.90
C ILE A 64 -11.68 3.89 20.85
N PHE A 65 -10.59 3.31 20.33
CA PHE A 65 -9.32 3.17 21.04
C PHE A 65 -8.28 4.09 20.40
N ASP A 66 -7.53 4.79 21.24
CA ASP A 66 -6.56 5.80 20.82
C ASP A 66 -5.39 5.84 21.81
N ALA A 67 -4.27 5.23 21.44
CA ALA A 67 -3.02 5.24 22.19
C ALA A 67 -1.84 4.99 21.25
N PRO A 68 -0.61 5.30 21.65
CA PRO A 68 0.57 4.90 20.89
C PRO A 68 0.65 3.38 20.70
N ARG A 69 0.40 2.62 21.78
CA ARG A 69 0.32 1.16 21.75
C ARG A 69 -1.02 0.70 22.30
N ILE A 70 -1.75 -0.10 21.53
CA ILE A 70 -3.00 -0.71 21.99
C ILE A 70 -2.68 -1.91 22.86
N ILE A 71 -1.91 -2.86 22.34
CA ILE A 71 -1.57 -4.10 23.05
C ILE A 71 -0.29 -4.70 22.46
N ARG A 72 0.49 -5.35 23.33
CA ARG A 72 1.72 -6.08 23.00
C ARG A 72 1.55 -7.53 23.44
N ALA A 73 2.13 -8.44 22.67
CA ALA A 73 2.32 -9.82 23.06
C ALA A 73 3.81 -10.17 22.94
N GLU A 74 4.42 -10.61 24.03
CA GLU A 74 5.83 -11.00 24.07
C GLU A 74 6.06 -12.21 24.97
N THR A 75 7.29 -12.71 24.98
CA THR A 75 7.73 -13.80 25.84
C THR A 75 8.64 -13.20 26.90
N ASP A 76 8.11 -13.10 28.11
CA ASP A 76 8.89 -12.63 29.25
C ASP A 76 9.55 -13.80 29.98
N ILE A 77 10.67 -13.50 30.63
CA ILE A 77 11.35 -14.41 31.54
C ILE A 77 11.37 -13.78 32.92
N VAL A 78 10.63 -14.38 33.86
CA VAL A 78 10.53 -13.93 35.25
C VAL A 78 10.98 -15.10 36.14
N ASP A 79 11.98 -14.88 36.99
CA ASP A 79 12.52 -15.89 37.91
C ASP A 79 12.86 -17.25 37.25
N SER A 80 13.41 -17.21 36.03
CA SER A 80 13.73 -18.37 35.17
C SER A 80 12.53 -19.11 34.55
N PHE A 81 11.31 -18.63 34.75
CA PHE A 81 10.11 -19.13 34.11
C PHE A 81 9.74 -18.28 32.90
N SER A 82 9.34 -18.94 31.82
CA SER A 82 8.87 -18.26 30.62
C SER A 82 7.38 -17.98 30.71
N ILE A 83 6.97 -16.77 30.35
CA ILE A 83 5.57 -16.37 30.18
C ILE A 83 5.38 -16.10 28.70
N THR A 84 4.57 -16.92 28.03
CA THR A 84 4.14 -16.68 26.66
C THR A 84 2.69 -16.21 26.66
N GLU A 85 2.32 -15.36 25.72
CA GLU A 85 1.00 -14.77 25.66
C GLU A 85 0.22 -15.26 24.44
N ASN A 86 -1.05 -15.59 24.63
CA ASN A 86 -1.95 -16.00 23.56
C ASN A 86 -3.21 -15.14 23.60
N ILE A 87 -3.18 -14.09 22.79
CA ILE A 87 -4.16 -13.03 22.78
C ILE A 87 -5.09 -13.17 21.58
N THR A 88 -6.39 -13.09 21.82
CA THR A 88 -7.41 -12.94 20.78
C THR A 88 -8.00 -11.55 20.84
N PHE A 89 -7.80 -10.76 19.79
CA PHE A 89 -8.27 -9.38 19.70
C PHE A 89 -9.31 -9.25 18.58
N THR A 90 -10.56 -8.97 18.94
CA THR A 90 -11.66 -8.84 17.99
C THR A 90 -12.29 -7.46 18.09
N ALA A 91 -12.40 -6.77 16.96
CA ALA A 91 -13.05 -5.47 16.87
C ALA A 91 -14.14 -5.45 15.80
N SER A 92 -15.32 -4.94 16.18
CA SER A 92 -16.47 -4.77 15.30
C SER A 92 -16.96 -3.32 15.32
N ASN A 93 -17.22 -2.73 14.15
CA ASN A 93 -17.74 -1.35 14.03
C ASN A 93 -16.90 -0.32 14.81
N SER A 94 -15.60 -0.55 14.98
CA SER A 94 -14.76 0.19 15.92
C SER A 94 -13.65 0.95 15.21
N LYS A 95 -13.10 1.95 15.88
CA LYS A 95 -11.96 2.75 15.40
C LYS A 95 -10.80 2.55 16.36
N LEU A 96 -9.69 2.07 15.83
CA LEU A 96 -8.48 1.77 16.59
C LEU A 96 -7.36 2.66 16.05
N THR A 97 -6.63 3.29 16.96
CA THR A 97 -5.43 4.07 16.64
C THR A 97 -4.32 3.62 17.57
N GLY A 98 -3.18 3.23 16.99
CA GLY A 98 -2.02 2.73 17.73
C GLY A 98 -1.49 1.40 17.22
N LEU A 99 -0.35 1.02 17.79
CA LEU A 99 0.35 -0.23 17.50
C LEU A 99 -0.35 -1.45 18.13
N ILE A 100 -0.38 -2.54 17.37
CA ILE A 100 -0.75 -3.88 17.84
C ILE A 100 0.41 -4.79 17.43
N ASN A 101 1.12 -5.35 18.42
CA ASN A 101 2.43 -5.96 18.20
C ASN A 101 2.55 -7.33 18.87
N VAL A 102 3.15 -8.27 18.14
CA VAL A 102 3.70 -9.53 18.69
C VAL A 102 5.17 -9.63 18.33
N GLU A 103 6.03 -9.71 19.34
CA GLU A 103 7.47 -9.50 19.14
C GLU A 103 8.20 -10.79 18.77
N ASP A 104 7.92 -11.88 19.47
CA ASP A 104 8.54 -13.17 19.22
C ASP A 104 7.60 -14.17 18.51
N ASN A 105 8.07 -15.41 18.34
CA ASN A 105 7.35 -16.47 17.63
C ASN A 105 6.73 -17.52 18.58
N LYS A 106 6.87 -17.37 19.89
CA LYS A 106 6.28 -18.23 20.92
C LYS A 106 4.93 -17.66 21.36
N SER A 107 4.84 -16.35 21.55
CA SER A 107 3.60 -15.62 21.81
C SER A 107 2.76 -15.44 20.54
N GLN A 108 1.46 -15.26 20.72
CA GLN A 108 0.46 -15.16 19.67
C GLN A 108 -0.49 -13.98 19.91
N LEU A 109 -0.78 -13.24 18.84
CA LEU A 109 -1.76 -12.17 18.80
C LEU A 109 -2.61 -12.31 17.54
N ASN A 110 -3.79 -12.90 17.72
CA ASN A 110 -4.74 -13.18 16.65
C ASN A 110 -5.75 -12.04 16.55
N VAL A 111 -5.75 -11.31 15.42
CA VAL A 111 -6.56 -10.11 15.22
C VAL A 111 -7.67 -10.36 14.21
N THR A 112 -8.91 -10.00 14.58
CA THR A 112 -10.07 -10.04 13.70
C THR A 112 -10.77 -8.69 13.67
N LEU A 113 -10.88 -8.07 12.49
CA LEU A 113 -11.54 -6.78 12.31
C LEU A 113 -12.77 -6.94 11.41
N THR A 114 -13.94 -6.48 11.89
CA THR A 114 -15.19 -6.44 11.11
C THR A 114 -15.74 -5.03 11.07
N ASN A 115 -16.02 -4.48 9.88
CA ASN A 115 -16.53 -3.10 9.70
C ASN A 115 -15.74 -2.06 10.51
N SER A 116 -14.45 -2.28 10.71
CA SER A 116 -13.63 -1.48 11.63
C SER A 116 -12.52 -0.75 10.88
N THR A 117 -11.99 0.29 11.50
CA THR A 117 -10.81 1.00 11.00
C THR A 117 -9.69 0.85 12.01
N TRP A 118 -8.51 0.45 11.55
CA TRP A 118 -7.28 0.44 12.35
C TRP A 118 -6.25 1.37 11.71
N THR A 119 -5.89 2.43 12.39
CA THR A 119 -4.85 3.37 11.98
C THR A 119 -3.59 3.06 12.78
N ILE A 120 -2.58 2.56 12.08
CA ILE A 120 -1.26 2.28 12.61
C ILE A 120 -0.50 3.61 12.63
N LYS A 121 -0.04 3.98 13.82
CA LYS A 121 0.89 5.08 14.04
C LYS A 121 2.18 4.45 14.54
N PRO A 122 3.32 4.64 13.87
CA PRO A 122 4.57 4.11 14.36
C PRO A 122 4.95 4.87 15.62
N TYR A 123 5.56 4.15 16.55
CA TYR A 123 6.10 4.73 17.77
C TYR A 123 7.61 4.74 17.66
N PHE A 124 8.21 5.88 17.96
CA PHE A 124 9.64 6.02 18.10
C PHE A 124 9.94 5.96 19.59
N TYR A 125 10.59 4.88 20.05
CA TYR A 125 11.24 4.90 21.36
C TYR A 125 12.59 5.57 21.17
N GLU A 126 12.88 6.58 21.99
CA GLU A 126 14.26 6.97 22.26
C GLU A 126 14.78 5.93 23.26
N ASP A 127 15.55 4.94 22.78
CA ASP A 127 16.33 4.11 23.69
C ASP A 127 17.51 4.94 24.23
N GLU A 128 18.14 4.47 25.32
CA GLU A 128 19.28 5.12 25.96
C GLU A 128 20.48 5.37 25.01
N GLU A 129 20.47 4.77 23.81
CA GLU A 129 21.51 4.87 22.78
C GLU A 129 21.25 5.95 21.69
N GLU A 130 20.21 6.79 21.80
CA GLU A 130 19.85 7.87 20.84
C GLU A 130 19.57 7.41 19.39
N GLU A 131 19.42 6.11 19.10
CA GLU A 131 18.89 5.64 17.82
C GLU A 131 17.37 5.45 17.89
N SER A 132 16.65 6.26 17.12
CA SER A 132 15.20 6.16 16.95
C SER A 132 14.85 4.95 16.08
N GLU A 133 14.51 3.81 16.69
CA GLU A 133 14.00 2.64 15.96
C GLU A 133 12.51 2.81 15.62
N LEU A 134 12.14 2.59 14.35
CA LEU A 134 10.76 2.66 13.90
C LEU A 134 10.01 1.38 14.27
N HIS A 135 9.22 1.41 15.34
CA HIS A 135 8.41 0.25 15.72
C HIS A 135 7.16 0.16 14.82
N SER A 136 7.11 -0.87 14.00
CA SER A 136 5.95 -1.18 13.14
C SER A 136 5.04 -2.24 13.76
N SER A 137 3.78 -2.33 13.31
CA SER A 137 2.85 -3.35 13.83
C SER A 137 3.14 -4.76 13.32
N SER A 138 2.95 -5.73 14.20
CA SER A 138 3.08 -7.15 13.91
C SER A 138 1.95 -7.95 14.56
N VAL A 139 1.38 -8.90 13.83
CA VAL A 139 0.31 -9.79 14.34
C VAL A 139 0.59 -11.23 13.93
N THR A 140 0.03 -12.18 14.65
CA THR A 140 0.16 -13.61 14.30
C THR A 140 -0.75 -13.96 13.14
N ASN A 141 -2.06 -13.77 13.30
CA ASN A 141 -3.02 -13.95 12.19
C ASN A 141 -3.88 -12.71 12.08
N LEU A 142 -4.25 -12.35 10.85
CA LEU A 142 -5.11 -11.22 10.55
C LEU A 142 -6.31 -11.66 9.71
N ALA A 143 -7.51 -11.53 10.28
CA ALA A 143 -8.76 -11.75 9.58
C ALA A 143 -9.50 -10.41 9.40
N LEU A 144 -9.85 -10.09 8.16
CA LEU A 144 -10.55 -8.86 7.80
C LEU A 144 -11.92 -9.16 7.21
N ASN A 145 -12.92 -8.39 7.62
CA ASN A 145 -14.23 -8.38 7.00
C ASN A 145 -14.70 -6.93 6.85
N ASN A 146 -14.68 -6.41 5.62
CA ASN A 146 -15.07 -5.04 5.30
C ASN A 146 -14.39 -3.99 6.22
N SER A 147 -13.11 -4.21 6.52
CA SER A 147 -12.33 -3.35 7.41
C SER A 147 -11.22 -2.62 6.66
N VAL A 148 -10.80 -1.50 7.20
CA VAL A 148 -9.77 -0.63 6.62
C VAL A 148 -8.60 -0.53 7.59
N ILE A 149 -7.41 -0.78 7.10
CA ILE A 149 -6.16 -0.54 7.82
C ILE A 149 -5.44 0.62 7.14
N ASN A 150 -5.07 1.64 7.90
CA ASN A 150 -4.30 2.78 7.43
C ASN A 150 -2.92 2.72 8.06
N LEU A 151 -1.87 2.73 7.24
CA LEU A 151 -0.54 3.09 7.72
C LEU A 151 -0.48 4.62 7.65
N GLU A 152 -0.45 5.28 8.81
CA GLU A 152 -0.48 6.74 8.86
C GLU A 152 0.76 7.32 8.19
N GLN A 153 0.61 8.43 7.45
CA GLN A 153 1.74 9.08 6.80
C GLN A 153 2.72 9.61 7.85
N THR A 154 3.96 9.13 7.81
CA THR A 154 5.10 9.60 8.60
C THR A 154 6.28 9.97 7.70
N ASP A 155 7.38 10.47 8.29
CA ASP A 155 8.60 10.76 7.54
C ASP A 155 9.27 9.47 7.02
N ASP A 156 9.24 8.42 7.84
CA ASP A 156 9.64 7.06 7.46
C ASP A 156 8.44 6.22 7.01
N PHE A 157 8.73 5.13 6.29
CA PHE A 157 7.72 4.17 5.82
C PHE A 157 7.64 2.96 6.74
N GLN A 158 6.43 2.43 6.89
CA GLN A 158 6.12 1.40 7.88
C GLN A 158 5.87 0.03 7.24
N THR A 159 6.07 -1.03 8.03
CA THR A 159 5.76 -2.39 7.58
C THR A 159 4.78 -3.09 8.53
N LEU A 160 3.57 -3.39 8.07
CA LEU A 160 2.69 -4.29 8.80
C LEU A 160 3.10 -5.75 8.52
N THR A 161 3.56 -6.44 9.56
CA THR A 161 3.97 -7.85 9.46
C THR A 161 2.88 -8.78 10.01
N ILE A 162 2.46 -9.74 9.19
CA ILE A 162 1.54 -10.81 9.56
C ILE A 162 2.37 -12.09 9.56
N LYS A 163 2.73 -12.59 10.74
CA LYS A 163 3.66 -13.73 10.92
C LYS A 163 3.05 -15.06 10.44
N GLY A 164 1.73 -15.17 10.51
CA GLY A 164 0.93 -16.29 10.03
C GLY A 164 0.08 -15.87 8.84
N ASN A 165 -1.23 -16.08 8.92
CA ASN A 165 -2.11 -15.99 7.77
C ASN A 165 -2.89 -14.67 7.71
N LEU A 166 -3.08 -14.17 6.47
CA LEU A 166 -4.02 -13.11 6.13
C LEU A 166 -5.26 -13.74 5.49
N THR A 167 -6.46 -13.40 5.98
CA THR A 167 -7.71 -13.94 5.45
C THR A 167 -8.82 -12.88 5.29
N GLY A 168 -9.77 -13.17 4.40
CA GLY A 168 -11.03 -12.44 4.28
C GLY A 168 -11.01 -11.32 3.24
N SER A 169 -11.53 -10.15 3.60
CA SER A 169 -11.55 -8.97 2.71
C SER A 169 -11.40 -7.67 3.49
N GLY A 170 -10.51 -6.80 3.01
CA GLY A 170 -10.23 -5.52 3.65
C GLY A 170 -9.40 -4.61 2.74
N THR A 171 -9.32 -3.34 3.14
CA THR A 171 -8.50 -2.33 2.45
C THR A 171 -7.28 -2.00 3.27
N PHE A 172 -6.11 -1.93 2.63
CA PHE A 172 -4.89 -1.36 3.20
C PHE A 172 -4.58 -0.04 2.49
N ASN A 173 -4.48 1.04 3.25
CA ASN A 173 -4.06 2.34 2.73
C ASN A 173 -2.57 2.55 3.05
N LEU A 174 -1.78 2.76 1.99
CA LEU A 174 -0.32 2.78 1.99
C LEU A 174 0.21 4.10 1.41
N ASN A 175 1.29 4.60 1.99
CA ASN A 175 2.04 5.74 1.52
C ASN A 175 3.27 5.28 0.74
N THR A 176 3.64 5.99 -0.32
CA THR A 176 4.81 5.65 -1.13
C THR A 176 5.65 6.87 -1.50
N ASN A 177 6.91 6.61 -1.84
CA ASN A 177 7.77 7.48 -2.64
C ASN A 177 8.47 6.60 -3.68
N ILE A 178 7.79 6.40 -4.81
CA ILE A 178 8.27 5.51 -5.86
C ILE A 178 9.57 6.03 -6.51
N ALA A 179 9.81 7.34 -6.50
CA ALA A 179 11.05 7.92 -7.01
C ALA A 179 12.29 7.40 -6.28
N GLU A 180 12.18 7.26 -4.96
CA GLU A 180 13.22 6.72 -4.09
C GLU A 180 13.14 5.20 -3.89
N ASN A 181 12.15 4.53 -4.51
CA ASN A 181 11.87 3.11 -4.27
C ASN A 181 11.60 2.79 -2.79
N LYS A 182 10.87 3.68 -2.11
CA LYS A 182 10.44 3.52 -0.71
C LYS A 182 8.92 3.56 -0.61
N GLY A 183 8.37 2.90 0.40
CA GLY A 183 6.94 2.89 0.64
C GLY A 183 6.56 1.97 1.78
N ASP A 184 5.35 2.19 2.28
CA ASP A 184 4.71 1.30 3.24
C ASP A 184 4.54 -0.10 2.64
N LYS A 185 4.67 -1.13 3.48
CA LYS A 185 4.65 -2.53 3.05
C LYS A 185 3.76 -3.39 3.95
N ILE A 186 3.13 -4.38 3.33
CA ILE A 186 2.47 -5.49 4.03
C ILE A 186 3.29 -6.76 3.78
N ILE A 187 3.70 -7.46 4.84
CA ILE A 187 4.40 -8.75 4.73
C ILE A 187 3.52 -9.83 5.35
N VAL A 188 3.21 -10.88 4.58
CA VAL A 188 2.52 -12.08 5.05
C VAL A 188 3.49 -13.26 4.98
N GLN A 189 3.93 -13.74 6.14
CA GLN A 189 4.90 -14.83 6.24
C GLN A 189 4.25 -16.22 6.12
N GLY A 190 2.97 -16.35 6.44
CA GLY A 190 2.13 -17.51 6.13
C GLY A 190 1.41 -17.36 4.79
N THR A 191 0.20 -17.91 4.67
CA THR A 191 -0.60 -17.80 3.45
C THR A 191 -1.49 -16.55 3.45
N ALA A 192 -1.69 -15.98 2.28
CA ALA A 192 -2.69 -14.93 2.07
C ALA A 192 -3.87 -15.48 1.26
N GLU A 193 -5.08 -15.34 1.80
CA GLU A 193 -6.33 -15.81 1.17
C GLU A 193 -7.40 -14.71 1.16
N GLY A 194 -8.23 -14.71 0.11
CA GLY A 194 -9.37 -13.79 -0.02
C GLY A 194 -9.13 -12.61 -0.97
N ASN A 195 -9.99 -11.60 -0.90
CA ASN A 195 -9.97 -10.47 -1.83
C ASN A 195 -9.74 -9.17 -1.05
N HIS A 196 -8.58 -8.57 -1.26
CA HIS A 196 -8.17 -7.35 -0.59
C HIS A 196 -8.00 -6.20 -1.59
N THR A 197 -7.98 -4.98 -1.07
CA THR A 197 -7.74 -3.80 -1.88
C THR A 197 -6.65 -2.91 -1.28
N LEU A 198 -5.92 -2.21 -2.15
CA LEU A 198 -4.83 -1.30 -1.77
C LEU A 198 -5.20 0.12 -2.18
N GLY A 199 -5.26 1.05 -1.23
CA GLY A 199 -5.26 2.47 -1.52
C GLY A 199 -3.84 2.99 -1.45
N VAL A 200 -3.35 3.58 -2.53
CA VAL A 200 -1.97 4.08 -2.59
C VAL A 200 -1.94 5.59 -2.74
N LYS A 201 -1.18 6.26 -1.87
CA LYS A 201 -0.90 7.69 -1.94
C LYS A 201 0.60 7.89 -2.02
N ASP A 202 1.08 8.38 -3.15
CA ASP A 202 2.50 8.68 -3.32
C ASP A 202 2.78 10.15 -3.01
N HIS A 203 3.95 10.39 -2.43
CA HIS A 203 4.43 11.71 -2.00
C HIS A 203 5.73 12.12 -2.72
N GLY A 204 6.19 11.31 -3.66
CA GLY A 204 7.43 11.52 -4.40
C GLY A 204 7.23 12.37 -5.66
N VAL A 205 8.34 12.55 -6.38
CA VAL A 205 8.33 13.18 -7.71
C VAL A 205 7.96 12.16 -8.79
N ALA A 206 7.32 12.62 -9.85
CA ALA A 206 6.96 11.75 -10.97
C ALA A 206 8.20 11.25 -11.73
N ILE A 207 8.35 9.93 -11.83
CA ILE A 207 9.44 9.28 -12.55
C ILE A 207 8.90 8.10 -13.38
N ALA A 208 9.58 7.72 -14.46
CA ALA A 208 9.26 6.52 -15.23
C ALA A 208 10.18 5.35 -14.85
N ASN A 209 9.79 4.15 -15.28
CA ASN A 209 10.61 2.92 -15.26
C ASN A 209 11.06 2.54 -13.84
N LYS A 210 10.18 2.77 -12.87
CA LYS A 210 10.34 2.32 -11.49
C LYS A 210 9.25 1.31 -11.18
N LYS A 211 9.55 0.45 -10.21
CA LYS A 211 8.58 -0.43 -9.58
C LYS A 211 8.77 -0.39 -8.08
N LEU A 212 7.72 -0.71 -7.33
CA LEU A 212 7.74 -0.75 -5.88
C LEU A 212 6.87 -1.92 -5.38
N THR A 213 7.43 -2.80 -4.56
CA THR A 213 6.67 -3.90 -3.94
C THR A 213 5.89 -3.39 -2.74
N LEU A 214 4.57 -3.59 -2.75
CA LEU A 214 3.67 -3.15 -1.68
C LEU A 214 3.23 -4.30 -0.77
N VAL A 215 3.12 -5.51 -1.32
CA VAL A 215 2.72 -6.70 -0.55
C VAL A 215 3.66 -7.85 -0.89
N GLU A 216 4.20 -8.48 0.14
CA GLU A 216 4.94 -9.73 0.04
C GLU A 216 4.12 -10.84 0.70
N THR A 217 3.98 -11.98 0.03
CA THR A 217 3.26 -13.13 0.58
C THR A 217 4.08 -14.40 0.40
N ASN A 218 3.91 -15.37 1.30
CA ASN A 218 4.55 -16.69 1.19
C ASN A 218 3.66 -17.72 0.46
N GLY A 219 2.72 -17.25 -0.36
CA GLY A 219 1.77 -18.07 -1.12
C GLY A 219 0.31 -17.84 -0.72
N GLY A 220 -0.57 -18.72 -1.21
CA GLY A 220 -2.02 -18.62 -1.07
C GLY A 220 -2.71 -17.98 -2.28
N ASN A 221 -4.04 -17.94 -2.25
CA ASN A 221 -4.88 -17.49 -3.37
C ASN A 221 -5.44 -16.08 -3.20
N ALA A 222 -4.84 -15.24 -2.35
CA ALA A 222 -5.26 -13.85 -2.22
C ALA A 222 -5.16 -13.09 -3.54
N ALA A 223 -6.14 -12.21 -3.77
CA ALA A 223 -6.14 -11.22 -4.84
C ALA A 223 -6.11 -9.82 -4.25
N PHE A 224 -5.27 -8.94 -4.81
CA PHE A 224 -5.20 -7.52 -4.45
C PHE A 224 -5.53 -6.65 -5.66
N SER A 225 -6.33 -5.60 -5.45
CA SER A 225 -6.60 -4.59 -6.49
C SER A 225 -6.53 -3.17 -5.92
N LEU A 226 -6.23 -2.19 -6.78
CA LEU A 226 -6.19 -0.79 -6.33
C LEU A 226 -7.59 -0.24 -6.04
N THR A 227 -7.75 0.56 -4.99
CA THR A 227 -8.95 1.37 -4.76
C THR A 227 -8.90 2.68 -5.55
N ASN A 228 -7.70 3.09 -5.97
CA ASN A 228 -7.48 4.30 -6.76
C ASN A 228 -8.36 4.33 -8.04
N PRO A 229 -8.78 5.53 -8.49
CA PRO A 229 -9.62 5.67 -9.68
C PRO A 229 -9.04 4.93 -10.90
N ASN A 230 -9.90 4.20 -11.62
CA ASN A 230 -9.52 3.39 -12.78
C ASN A 230 -8.47 2.31 -12.49
N LYS A 231 -8.33 1.87 -11.22
CA LYS A 231 -7.40 0.80 -10.82
C LYS A 231 -5.93 1.11 -11.14
N ARG A 232 -5.54 2.38 -11.02
CA ARG A 232 -4.17 2.85 -11.25
C ARG A 232 -3.81 4.02 -10.32
N VAL A 233 -2.53 4.22 -10.10
CA VAL A 233 -1.97 5.36 -9.36
C VAL A 233 -1.39 6.35 -10.35
N ASP A 234 -1.97 7.55 -10.42
CA ASP A 234 -1.50 8.63 -11.31
C ASP A 234 -0.44 9.47 -10.58
N LEU A 235 0.84 9.32 -10.95
CA LEU A 235 1.99 9.99 -10.33
C LEU A 235 2.59 11.05 -11.26
N GLY A 236 2.12 12.29 -11.07
CA GLY A 236 2.46 13.44 -11.92
C GLY A 236 2.31 13.11 -13.39
N ALA A 237 3.41 12.85 -14.10
CA ALA A 237 3.38 12.53 -15.53
C ALA A 237 3.06 11.08 -15.86
N TYR A 238 3.15 10.13 -14.93
CA TYR A 238 3.10 8.69 -15.25
C TYR A 238 1.95 7.96 -14.56
N GLN A 239 1.50 6.88 -15.18
CA GLN A 239 0.50 5.97 -14.61
C GLN A 239 1.16 4.68 -14.12
N TYR A 240 0.77 4.23 -12.93
CA TYR A 240 1.25 3.00 -12.31
C TYR A 240 0.10 2.01 -12.08
N PHE A 241 0.36 0.74 -12.35
CA PHE A 241 -0.59 -0.36 -12.25
C PHE A 241 -0.08 -1.41 -11.28
N LEU A 242 -1.00 -2.07 -10.58
CA LEU A 242 -0.66 -3.18 -9.69
C LEU A 242 -0.57 -4.48 -10.48
N THR A 243 0.57 -5.16 -10.39
CA THR A 243 0.81 -6.47 -10.99
C THR A 243 1.27 -7.48 -9.94
N LYS A 244 1.21 -8.77 -10.28
CA LYS A 244 1.77 -9.84 -9.45
C LYS A 244 3.13 -10.28 -10.02
N GLU A 245 4.17 -10.30 -9.19
CA GLU A 245 5.49 -10.85 -9.50
C GLU A 245 5.78 -12.00 -8.52
N GLY A 246 5.74 -13.24 -8.99
CA GLY A 246 5.79 -14.41 -8.10
C GLY A 246 4.62 -14.39 -7.11
N ASN A 247 4.93 -14.34 -5.80
CA ASN A 247 3.93 -14.20 -4.73
C ASN A 247 3.69 -12.75 -4.30
N ASN A 248 4.40 -11.79 -4.89
CA ASN A 248 4.40 -10.40 -4.44
C ASN A 248 3.49 -9.54 -5.32
N TRP A 249 2.98 -8.45 -4.74
CA TRP A 249 2.21 -7.44 -5.46
C TRP A 249 3.03 -6.16 -5.60
N VAL A 250 3.24 -5.78 -6.85
CA VAL A 250 4.20 -4.75 -7.25
C VAL A 250 3.47 -3.68 -8.04
N LEU A 251 3.70 -2.44 -7.66
CA LEU A 251 3.26 -1.27 -8.40
C LEU A 251 4.31 -0.93 -9.45
N ALA A 252 3.94 -0.93 -10.73
CA ALA A 252 4.86 -0.69 -11.85
C ALA A 252 4.19 0.14 -12.96
N ASN A 253 5.00 0.88 -13.72
CA ASN A 253 4.49 1.76 -14.78
C ASN A 253 4.45 1.10 -16.17
N SER A 254 5.17 -0.01 -16.39
CA SER A 254 5.22 -0.72 -17.68
C SER A 254 5.77 -2.15 -17.56
N GLN A 255 5.61 -2.96 -18.61
CA GLN A 255 6.24 -4.28 -18.75
C GLN A 255 7.76 -4.18 -18.73
N SER A 256 8.34 -3.17 -19.38
CA SER A 256 9.80 -2.94 -19.37
C SER A 256 10.36 -2.69 -17.97
N ALA A 257 9.55 -2.17 -17.03
CA ALA A 257 9.99 -1.93 -15.66
C ALA A 257 10.04 -3.21 -14.81
N VAL A 258 9.31 -4.26 -15.19
CA VAL A 258 9.22 -5.53 -14.45
C VAL A 258 10.11 -6.64 -15.04
N THR A 259 10.53 -6.50 -16.30
CA THR A 259 11.55 -7.37 -16.92
C THR A 259 12.96 -7.04 -16.41
N PRO A 260 13.79 -8.04 -16.06
CA PRO A 260 15.23 -7.82 -15.84
C PRO A 260 15.86 -7.15 -17.07
N PRO A 261 16.85 -6.25 -16.92
CA PRO A 261 17.53 -5.68 -18.08
C PRO A 261 18.13 -6.81 -18.89
N THR A 262 17.59 -7.04 -20.10
CA THR A 262 18.31 -7.82 -21.10
C THR A 262 19.62 -7.09 -21.37
N THR A 263 20.74 -7.78 -21.15
CA THR A 263 22.04 -7.38 -21.70
C THR A 263 21.86 -6.92 -23.15
N PRO A 264 22.54 -5.83 -23.60
CA PRO A 264 22.34 -5.31 -24.95
C PRO A 264 22.53 -6.44 -25.97
N ASP A 265 21.43 -6.80 -26.63
CA ASP A 265 21.45 -7.73 -27.76
C ASP A 265 22.33 -7.05 -28.83
N GLU A 266 23.40 -7.71 -29.24
CA GLU A 266 24.31 -7.23 -30.27
C GLU A 266 23.50 -6.77 -31.50
N SER A 267 23.76 -5.52 -31.89
CA SER A 267 23.47 -4.90 -33.18
C SER A 267 22.75 -5.80 -34.20
N LYS A 268 21.41 -5.80 -34.18
CA LYS A 268 20.65 -6.20 -35.37
C LYS A 268 20.65 -5.04 -36.36
N THR A 269 21.50 -5.18 -37.36
CA THR A 269 21.53 -4.41 -38.61
C THR A 269 20.11 -4.27 -39.16
N PRO A 270 19.67 -3.08 -39.61
CA PRO A 270 18.31 -2.88 -40.09
C PRO A 270 18.09 -3.68 -41.39
N THR A 271 17.23 -4.70 -41.34
CA THR A 271 16.77 -5.40 -42.54
C THR A 271 15.68 -4.56 -43.22
N ASN A 272 15.99 -4.14 -44.44
CA ASN A 272 15.11 -3.45 -45.39
C ASN A 272 13.74 -4.19 -45.53
N PRO A 273 12.58 -3.50 -45.45
CA PRO A 273 11.29 -4.16 -45.60
C PRO A 273 11.03 -4.52 -47.08
N SER A 274 11.19 -5.79 -47.43
CA SER A 274 10.64 -6.36 -48.66
C SER A 274 9.26 -6.93 -48.36
N VAL A 275 8.22 -6.23 -48.79
CA VAL A 275 6.83 -6.69 -48.71
C VAL A 275 6.59 -7.71 -49.81
N GLN A 276 6.35 -8.97 -49.45
CA GLN A 276 5.78 -9.98 -50.34
C GLN A 276 4.36 -10.34 -49.84
N PRO A 277 3.34 -10.42 -50.72
CA PRO A 277 1.96 -10.67 -50.28
C PRO A 277 1.77 -12.11 -49.76
N GLU A 278 1.19 -12.26 -48.56
CA GLU A 278 0.78 -13.56 -48.02
C GLU A 278 -0.45 -14.12 -48.74
N ARG A 279 -0.44 -15.44 -48.97
CA ARG A 279 -1.55 -16.23 -49.51
C ARG A 279 -2.48 -16.66 -48.35
N PRO A 280 -3.81 -16.77 -48.54
CA PRO A 280 -4.74 -17.05 -47.45
C PRO A 280 -4.60 -18.49 -46.93
N SER A 281 -4.61 -18.67 -45.60
CA SER A 281 -4.65 -19.96 -44.92
C SER A 281 -6.10 -20.43 -44.66
N ILE A 282 -6.26 -21.76 -44.70
CA ILE A 282 -7.51 -22.54 -44.59
C ILE A 282 -7.89 -22.67 -43.10
N PRO A 283 -9.19 -22.70 -42.71
CA PRO A 283 -9.59 -22.66 -41.30
C PRO A 283 -9.40 -24.01 -40.58
N THR A 284 -8.89 -23.96 -39.36
CA THR A 284 -8.74 -25.11 -38.44
C THR A 284 -9.88 -25.23 -37.42
N MET A 285 -10.11 -26.47 -36.99
CA MET A 285 -11.19 -27.05 -36.16
C MET A 285 -11.40 -26.45 -34.74
N PRO A 286 -12.56 -26.74 -34.07
CA PRO A 286 -13.02 -26.01 -32.89
C PRO A 286 -12.23 -26.30 -31.59
N VAL A 287 -12.11 -25.25 -30.78
CA VAL A 287 -11.42 -25.21 -29.48
C VAL A 287 -12.26 -25.86 -28.37
N ALA A 288 -11.59 -26.60 -27.47
CA ALA A 288 -12.15 -27.28 -26.30
C ALA A 288 -12.65 -26.31 -25.18
N PRO A 289 -13.44 -26.78 -24.19
CA PRO A 289 -14.20 -25.91 -23.28
C PRO A 289 -13.36 -25.07 -22.30
N ILE A 290 -13.86 -23.87 -22.03
CA ILE A 290 -13.28 -22.79 -21.19
C ILE A 290 -13.26 -23.19 -19.71
N ILE A 291 -12.09 -23.05 -19.07
CA ILE A 291 -11.88 -23.09 -17.61
C ILE A 291 -12.24 -21.69 -17.03
N PRO A 292 -12.83 -21.58 -15.82
CA PRO A 292 -13.27 -20.29 -15.27
C PRO A 292 -12.12 -19.28 -15.11
N ILE A 293 -12.32 -18.08 -15.67
CA ILE A 293 -11.40 -16.93 -15.66
C ILE A 293 -11.31 -16.30 -14.26
N GLN A 294 -10.10 -16.24 -13.71
CA GLN A 294 -9.76 -15.32 -12.60
C GLN A 294 -10.02 -13.86 -13.04
N PRO A 295 -10.43 -12.96 -12.13
CA PRO A 295 -10.52 -11.54 -12.42
C PRO A 295 -9.15 -11.02 -12.84
N ASN A 296 -9.06 -10.69 -14.12
CA ASN A 296 -7.90 -10.19 -14.81
C ASN A 296 -7.57 -8.77 -14.32
N ASN A 297 -6.50 -8.64 -13.54
CA ASN A 297 -5.85 -7.35 -13.32
C ASN A 297 -5.50 -6.73 -14.70
N PRO A 298 -5.52 -5.39 -14.83
CA PRO A 298 -5.06 -4.73 -16.04
C PRO A 298 -3.66 -5.23 -16.41
N THR A 299 -3.50 -5.72 -17.63
CA THR A 299 -2.17 -6.06 -18.15
C THR A 299 -1.33 -4.78 -18.21
N LEU A 300 -0.12 -4.83 -17.65
CA LEU A 300 0.82 -3.70 -17.69
C LEU A 300 1.00 -3.24 -19.15
N PRO A 301 1.06 -1.92 -19.41
CA PRO A 301 1.36 -1.41 -20.75
C PRO A 301 2.82 -1.74 -21.13
N GLN A 302 3.13 -1.89 -22.42
CA GLN A 302 4.50 -2.18 -22.85
C GLN A 302 5.48 -1.06 -22.45
N THR A 303 5.05 0.20 -22.59
CA THR A 303 5.81 1.41 -22.21
C THR A 303 5.02 2.24 -21.20
N ALA A 304 5.72 3.15 -20.50
CA ALA A 304 5.13 4.04 -19.52
C ALA A 304 4.01 4.89 -20.14
N LEU A 305 2.82 4.89 -19.55
CA LEU A 305 1.72 5.76 -20.00
C LEU A 305 1.77 7.12 -19.29
N LEU A 306 1.45 8.17 -20.04
CA LEU A 306 1.29 9.51 -19.48
C LEU A 306 -0.04 9.63 -18.72
N SER A 307 -0.03 10.35 -17.60
CA SER A 307 -1.25 10.67 -16.86
C SER A 307 -2.16 11.60 -17.68
N ASN A 308 -3.45 11.61 -17.34
CA ASN A 308 -4.42 12.52 -17.98
C ASN A 308 -4.01 14.00 -17.84
N LYS A 309 -3.40 14.36 -16.70
CA LYS A 309 -2.90 15.72 -16.46
C LYS A 309 -1.73 16.06 -17.39
N ALA A 310 -0.77 15.14 -17.54
CA ALA A 310 0.36 15.36 -18.45
C ALA A 310 -0.09 15.44 -19.90
N ASN A 311 -0.99 14.56 -20.34
CA ASN A 311 -1.57 14.63 -21.68
C ASN A 311 -2.26 15.98 -21.93
N ALA A 312 -3.05 16.47 -20.97
CA ALA A 312 -3.70 17.78 -21.10
C ALA A 312 -2.69 18.94 -21.20
N GLN A 313 -1.57 18.89 -20.47
CA GLN A 313 -0.52 19.90 -20.56
C GLN A 313 0.21 19.86 -21.91
N VAL A 314 0.50 18.66 -22.44
CA VAL A 314 1.08 18.49 -23.78
C VAL A 314 0.14 19.07 -24.84
N SER A 315 -1.14 18.73 -24.79
CA SER A 315 -2.14 19.29 -25.71
C SER A 315 -2.25 20.81 -25.61
N LEU A 316 -2.21 21.37 -24.39
CA LEU A 316 -2.22 22.83 -24.19
C LEU A 316 -1.00 23.50 -24.81
N ARG A 317 0.20 22.92 -24.64
CA ARG A 317 1.43 23.44 -25.23
C ARG A 317 1.41 23.39 -26.77
N GLN A 318 0.86 22.31 -27.34
CA GLN A 318 0.67 22.19 -28.79
C GLN A 318 -0.30 23.26 -29.32
N ALA A 319 -1.41 23.51 -28.62
CA ALA A 319 -2.36 24.55 -28.98
C ALA A 319 -1.74 25.97 -28.91
N GLN A 320 -0.94 26.24 -27.87
CA GLN A 320 -0.20 27.50 -27.72
C GLN A 320 0.84 27.68 -28.82
N LEU A 321 1.56 26.62 -29.19
CA LEU A 321 2.52 26.67 -30.30
C LEU A 321 1.83 26.99 -31.62
N LEU A 322 0.70 26.32 -31.92
CA LEU A 322 -0.09 26.58 -33.13
C LEU A 322 -0.57 28.04 -33.19
N LEU A 323 -0.96 28.62 -32.05
CA LEU A 323 -1.32 30.04 -31.99
C LEU A 323 -0.14 30.95 -32.36
N VAL A 324 1.04 30.69 -31.80
CA VAL A 324 2.26 31.47 -32.10
C VAL A 324 2.66 31.30 -33.57
N GLU A 325 2.57 30.09 -34.13
CA GLU A 325 2.87 29.83 -35.55
C GLU A 325 1.91 30.59 -36.48
N ASN A 326 0.61 30.63 -36.15
CA ASN A 326 -0.38 31.40 -36.90
C ASN A 326 -0.12 32.91 -36.81
N GLU A 327 0.20 33.44 -35.63
CA GLU A 327 0.56 34.86 -35.47
C GLU A 327 1.82 35.22 -36.26
N LEU A 328 2.84 34.36 -36.21
CA LEU A 328 4.09 34.55 -36.92
C LEU A 328 3.91 34.47 -38.44
N SER A 329 3.08 33.55 -38.93
CA SER A 329 2.69 33.47 -40.35
C SER A 329 2.00 34.76 -40.79
N GLY A 330 1.05 35.26 -39.99
CA GLY A 330 0.40 36.55 -40.24
C GLY A 330 1.38 37.73 -40.28
N ILE A 331 2.41 37.75 -39.43
CA ILE A 331 3.48 38.76 -39.47
C ILE A 331 4.30 38.65 -40.77
N HIS A 332 4.70 37.44 -41.16
CA HIS A 332 5.48 37.21 -42.39
C HIS A 332 4.70 37.65 -43.64
N GLN A 333 3.40 37.34 -43.71
CA GLN A 333 2.56 37.78 -44.82
C GLN A 333 2.52 39.31 -44.92
N ARG A 334 2.20 40.01 -43.81
CA ARG A 334 2.15 41.48 -43.81
C ARG A 334 3.52 42.09 -44.17
N LEU A 335 4.61 41.54 -43.67
CA LEU A 335 5.96 42.02 -43.99
C LEU A 335 6.31 41.81 -45.48
N GLY A 336 5.88 40.70 -46.06
CA GLY A 336 6.01 40.43 -47.49
C GLY A 336 5.23 41.42 -48.35
N GLU A 337 3.97 41.69 -47.99
CA GLU A 337 3.11 42.69 -48.66
C GLU A 337 3.75 44.09 -48.62
N VAL A 338 4.31 44.51 -47.47
CA VAL A 338 5.02 45.80 -47.35
C VAL A 338 6.26 45.86 -48.25
N LYS A 339 7.04 44.79 -48.34
CA LYS A 339 8.20 44.73 -49.25
C LYS A 339 7.79 44.82 -50.71
N MET A 340 6.72 44.13 -51.10
CA MET A 340 6.22 44.18 -52.48
C MET A 340 5.64 45.54 -52.83
N ALA A 341 4.87 46.15 -51.92
CA ALA A 341 4.37 47.52 -52.08
C ALA A 341 5.52 48.54 -52.23
N LYS A 342 6.59 48.41 -51.43
CA LYS A 342 7.78 49.27 -51.54
C LYS A 342 8.52 49.10 -52.86
N LYS A 343 8.58 47.88 -53.40
CA LYS A 343 9.22 47.59 -54.70
C LYS A 343 8.40 48.14 -55.87
N ALA A 344 7.07 48.06 -55.80
CA ALA A 344 6.16 48.66 -56.76
C ALA A 344 6.26 50.20 -56.79
N MET A 345 6.44 50.82 -55.63
CA MET A 345 6.66 52.27 -55.51
C MET A 345 8.00 52.73 -56.06
N CYS A 346 9.09 51.96 -55.87
CA CYS A 346 10.41 52.29 -56.43
C CYS A 346 10.54 52.01 -57.94
N GLY A 347 9.74 51.10 -58.50
CA GLY A 347 9.71 50.83 -59.95
C GLY A 347 9.09 51.94 -60.79
N TYR A 348 8.40 52.90 -60.16
CA TYR A 348 7.74 54.03 -60.83
C TYR A 348 8.61 55.31 -60.87
N ALA A 349 9.86 55.23 -60.42
CA ALA A 349 10.77 56.37 -60.29
C ALA A 349 12.01 56.31 -61.20
N MET A 350 11.96 55.55 -62.30
CA MET A 350 13.06 55.47 -63.28
C MET A 350 12.74 56.24 -64.56
#